data_AF-A0AA41X740-F1
#
_entry.id   AF-A0AA41X740-F1
#
_cell.length_a   1.000
_cell.length_b   1.000
_cell.length_c   1.000
_cell.angle_alpha   90.00
_cell.angle_beta   90.00
_cell.angle_gamma   90.00
#
_symmetry.space_group_name_H-M   'P 1'
#
loop_
_entity.id
_entity.type
_entity.pdbx_description
1 polymer ?
#
loop_
_entity_poly.entity_id
_entity_poly.type
_entity_poly.pdbx_seq_one_letter_code
_entity_poly.pdbx_strand_id
1 'polypeptide(L)'
;GWMQYPVGAEFNFEAMRMEMTSFAEVIFNPVAQVKFVHTVSAGYVTGAMFVLAISSYYLLNHKHIAFARRSFAIAASFGLASTLSVIVLGDESGYELGDVEKVKLAAVEA
;
A
#
# COMPACT_ATOMS: atom_id res chain seq x y z
N GLY A 1 9.57 -5.01 -2.52
CA GLY A 1 10.74 -4.90 -1.64
C GLY A 1 11.93 -5.46 -2.36
N TRP A 2 12.36 -6.67 -1.99
CA TRP A 2 13.59 -7.29 -2.50
C TRP A 2 13.71 -7.36 -4.03
N MET A 3 12.64 -7.74 -4.75
CA MET A 3 12.67 -7.81 -6.23
C MET A 3 12.97 -6.46 -6.91
N GLN A 4 12.74 -5.34 -6.22
CA GLN A 4 13.02 -3.99 -6.72
C GLN A 4 14.32 -3.42 -6.13
N TYR A 5 14.73 -3.90 -4.96
CA TYR A 5 15.98 -3.51 -4.31
C TYR A 5 16.60 -4.71 -3.59
N PRO A 6 17.45 -5.51 -4.26
CA PRO A 6 17.86 -6.84 -3.79
C PRO A 6 19.02 -6.79 -2.78
N VAL A 7 18.80 -6.19 -1.62
CA VAL A 7 19.77 -6.18 -0.49
C VAL A 7 19.79 -7.51 0.26
N GLY A 8 20.87 -7.77 1.01
CA GLY A 8 21.02 -8.99 1.82
C GLY A 8 21.21 -10.28 1.01
N ALA A 9 21.69 -10.19 -0.23
CA ALA A 9 21.97 -11.35 -1.08
C ALA A 9 23.22 -11.12 -1.97
N GLU A 10 23.92 -12.21 -2.30
CA GLU A 10 25.07 -12.21 -3.20
C GLU A 10 24.98 -13.36 -4.22
N PHE A 11 25.63 -13.22 -5.37
CA PHE A 11 25.65 -14.28 -6.39
C PHE A 11 26.72 -15.31 -6.07
N ASN A 12 26.33 -16.58 -5.94
CA ASN A 12 27.23 -17.71 -5.81
C ASN A 12 27.49 -18.33 -7.20
N PHE A 13 28.73 -18.26 -7.69
CA PHE A 13 29.12 -18.79 -9.00
C PHE A 13 29.23 -20.33 -9.05
N GLU A 14 29.32 -21.00 -7.91
CA GLU A 14 29.35 -22.47 -7.84
C GLU A 14 27.93 -23.04 -7.94
N ALA A 15 27.00 -22.47 -7.17
CA ALA A 15 25.60 -22.87 -7.16
C ALA A 15 24.75 -22.20 -8.25
N MET A 16 25.33 -21.24 -8.99
CA MET A 16 24.70 -20.46 -10.06
C MET A 16 23.38 -19.80 -9.63
N ARG A 17 23.33 -19.26 -8.41
CA ARG A 17 22.14 -18.60 -7.85
C ARG A 17 22.50 -17.48 -6.87
N MET A 18 21.52 -16.62 -6.58
CA MET A 18 21.61 -15.68 -5.46
C MET A 18 21.45 -16.43 -4.14
N GLU A 19 22.36 -16.21 -3.20
CA GLU A 19 22.31 -16.75 -1.84
C GLU A 19 22.16 -15.61 -0.83
N MET A 20 21.41 -15.87 0.23
CA MET A 20 21.12 -14.85 1.24
C MET A 20 22.35 -14.66 2.15
N THR A 21 22.76 -13.41 2.31
CA THR A 21 23.87 -13.02 3.19
C THR A 21 23.37 -12.45 4.52
N SER A 22 22.21 -11.77 4.51
CA SER A 22 21.64 -11.14 5.70
C SER A 22 20.12 -11.15 5.67
N PHE A 23 19.50 -12.00 6.50
CA PHE A 23 18.04 -12.06 6.62
C PHE A 23 17.45 -10.75 7.16
N ALA A 24 18.16 -10.10 8.09
CA ALA A 24 17.72 -8.84 8.69
C ALA A 24 17.61 -7.73 7.63
N GLU A 25 18.58 -7.62 6.73
CA GLU A 25 18.54 -6.64 5.63
C GLU A 25 17.39 -6.89 4.66
N VAL A 26 17.05 -8.16 4.41
CA VAL A 26 15.91 -8.52 3.55
C VAL A 26 14.59 -8.09 4.18
N ILE A 27 14.40 -8.32 5.49
CA ILE A 27 13.16 -7.96 6.20
C ILE A 27 13.02 -6.44 6.39
N PHE A 28 14.10 -5.77 6.78
CA PHE A 28 14.10 -4.31 7.01
C PHE A 28 14.42 -3.50 5.76
N ASN A 29 14.25 -4.09 4.58
CA ASN A 29 14.41 -3.40 3.31
C ASN A 29 13.45 -2.19 3.23
N PRO A 30 13.96 -0.95 3.04
CA PRO A 30 13.14 0.26 3.07
C PRO A 30 12.04 0.25 1.99
N VAL A 31 12.37 -0.24 0.79
CA VAL A 31 11.41 -0.39 -0.33
C VAL A 31 10.32 -1.42 0.00
N ALA A 32 10.60 -2.42 0.85
CA ALA A 32 9.58 -3.35 1.32
C ALA A 32 8.62 -2.66 2.31
N GLN A 33 9.14 -1.88 3.26
CA GLN A 33 8.35 -1.20 4.29
C GLN A 33 7.38 -0.20 3.68
N VAL A 34 7.86 0.71 2.83
CA VAL A 34 7.03 1.73 2.19
C VAL A 34 5.90 1.09 1.37
N LYS A 35 6.21 0.04 0.58
CA LYS A 35 5.19 -0.67 -0.20
C LYS A 35 4.18 -1.41 0.65
N PHE A 36 4.61 -2.01 1.76
CA PHE A 36 3.73 -2.72 2.66
C PHE A 36 2.68 -1.76 3.21
N VAL A 37 3.12 -0.65 3.81
CA VAL A 37 2.18 0.31 4.43
C VAL A 37 1.28 0.93 3.36
N HIS A 38 1.82 1.32 2.20
CA HIS A 38 1.02 1.89 1.12
C HIS A 38 -0.05 0.92 0.59
N THR A 39 0.31 -0.34 0.34
CA THR A 39 -0.62 -1.35 -0.22
C THR A 39 -1.69 -1.76 0.80
N VAL A 40 -1.31 -1.93 2.07
CA VAL A 40 -2.26 -2.26 3.13
C VAL A 40 -3.25 -1.12 3.34
N SER A 41 -2.78 0.13 3.43
CA SER A 41 -3.65 1.30 3.52
C SER A 41 -4.58 1.44 2.30
N ALA A 42 -4.10 1.14 1.09
CA ALA A 42 -4.94 1.12 -0.11
C ALA A 42 -6.04 0.04 -0.05
N GLY A 43 -5.74 -1.12 0.53
CA GLY A 43 -6.72 -2.16 0.82
C GLY A 43 -7.79 -1.69 1.80
N TYR A 44 -7.40 -0.96 2.86
CA TYR A 44 -8.33 -0.36 3.81
C TYR A 44 -9.26 0.66 3.15
N VAL A 45 -8.74 1.53 2.27
CA VAL A 45 -9.56 2.45 1.48
C VAL A 45 -10.56 1.68 0.64
N THR A 46 -10.12 0.63 -0.06
CA THR A 46 -11.00 -0.18 -0.93
C THR A 46 -12.15 -0.82 -0.13
N GLY A 47 -11.84 -1.41 1.03
CA GLY A 47 -12.87 -1.98 1.91
C GLY A 47 -13.85 -0.94 2.45
N ALA A 48 -13.34 0.23 2.87
CA ALA A 48 -14.18 1.33 3.34
C ALA A 48 -15.11 1.85 2.24
N MET A 49 -14.58 2.05 1.02
CA MET A 49 -15.36 2.51 -0.13
C MET A 49 -16.45 1.51 -0.53
N PHE A 50 -16.17 0.20 -0.44
CA PHE A 50 -17.18 -0.83 -0.68
C PHE A 50 -18.35 -0.74 0.30
N VAL A 51 -18.06 -0.62 1.61
CA VAL A 51 -19.10 -0.47 2.63
C VAL A 51 -19.87 0.84 2.47
N LEU A 52 -19.18 1.95 2.14
CA LEU A 52 -19.81 3.23 1.84
C LEU A 52 -20.75 3.14 0.64
N ALA A 53 -20.35 2.49 -0.45
CA ALA A 53 -21.17 2.34 -1.65
C ALA A 53 -22.46 1.58 -1.37
N ILE A 54 -22.37 0.42 -0.69
CA ILE A 54 -23.55 -0.39 -0.33
C ILE A 54 -24.45 0.37 0.65
N SER A 55 -23.87 1.02 1.66
CA SER A 55 -24.64 1.79 2.64
C SER A 55 -25.37 2.97 1.97
N SER A 56 -24.71 3.66 1.03
CA SER A 56 -25.31 4.73 0.23
C SER A 56 -26.46 4.21 -0.62
N TYR A 57 -26.29 3.06 -1.27
CA TYR A 57 -27.35 2.41 -2.04
C TYR A 57 -28.58 2.11 -1.17
N TYR A 58 -28.39 1.57 0.05
CA TYR A 58 -29.52 1.34 0.97
C TYR A 58 -30.22 2.64 1.37
N LEU A 59 -29.48 3.71 1.65
CA LEU A 59 -30.06 5.00 2.02
C LEU A 59 -30.84 5.64 0.86
N LEU A 60 -30.31 5.60 -0.37
CA LEU A 60 -30.99 6.11 -1.56
C LEU A 60 -32.31 5.37 -1.86
N ASN A 61 -32.37 4.07 -1.55
CA ASN A 61 -33.57 3.26 -1.76
C ASN A 61 -34.48 3.19 -0.52
N HIS A 62 -34.21 4.00 0.52
CA HIS A 62 -34.96 4.00 1.79
C HIS A 62 -35.03 2.62 2.49
N LYS A 63 -34.00 1.77 2.33
CA LYS A 63 -33.91 0.43 2.93
C LYS A 63 -32.96 0.42 4.12
N HIS A 64 -33.28 -0.38 5.15
CA HIS A 64 -32.40 -0.67 6.31
C HIS A 64 -31.70 0.56 6.93
N ILE A 65 -32.41 1.69 7.05
CA ILE A 65 -31.82 3.01 7.30
C ILE A 65 -30.92 3.05 8.55
N ALA A 66 -31.36 2.44 9.65
CA ALA A 66 -30.57 2.43 10.89
C ALA A 66 -29.26 1.65 10.76
N PHE A 67 -29.28 0.53 10.03
CA PHE A 67 -28.07 -0.25 9.74
C PHE A 67 -27.15 0.53 8.79
N ALA A 68 -27.70 1.02 7.69
CA ALA A 68 -26.95 1.74 6.67
C ALA A 68 -26.26 3.00 7.24
N ARG A 69 -26.92 3.77 8.11
CA ARG A 69 -26.31 4.94 8.77
C ARG A 69 -25.12 4.58 9.67
N ARG A 70 -25.21 3.49 10.43
CA ARG A 70 -24.12 3.05 11.33
C ARG A 70 -22.93 2.54 10.53
N SER A 71 -23.19 1.69 9.53
CA SER A 71 -22.16 1.18 8.63
C SER A 71 -21.49 2.30 7.84
N PHE A 72 -22.27 3.25 7.32
CA PHE A 72 -21.75 4.42 6.62
C PHE A 72 -20.83 5.26 7.52
N ALA A 73 -21.25 5.55 8.76
CA ALA A 73 -20.45 6.38 9.67
C ALA A 73 -19.08 5.78 9.99
N ILE A 74 -19.02 4.47 10.26
CA ILE A 74 -17.76 3.76 10.55
C ILE A 74 -16.88 3.69 9.30
N ALA A 75 -17.48 3.36 8.14
CA ALA A 75 -16.73 3.28 6.89
C ALA A 75 -16.21 4.66 6.44
N ALA A 76 -16.97 5.74 6.68
CA ALA A 76 -16.56 7.09 6.36
C ALA A 76 -15.35 7.54 7.20
N SER A 77 -15.39 7.34 8.52
CA SER A 77 -14.29 7.76 9.39
C SER A 77 -13.01 6.96 9.14
N PHE A 78 -13.13 5.63 9.06
CA PHE A 78 -12.00 4.75 8.77
C PHE A 78 -11.46 4.96 7.35
N GLY A 79 -12.36 5.11 6.36
CA GLY A 79 -12.00 5.37 4.97
C GLY A 79 -11.29 6.71 4.79
N LEU A 80 -11.72 7.76 5.50
CA LEU A 80 -11.03 9.06 5.49
C LEU A 80 -9.61 8.95 6.04
N ALA A 81 -9.44 8.34 7.22
CA ALA A 81 -8.13 8.15 7.83
C ALA A 81 -7.20 7.32 6.94
N SER A 82 -7.72 6.24 6.35
CA SER A 82 -6.97 5.37 5.44
C SER A 82 -6.58 6.10 4.15
N THR A 83 -7.47 6.93 3.61
CA THR A 83 -7.20 7.70 2.38
C THR A 83 -6.09 8.73 2.61
N LEU A 84 -6.14 9.44 3.75
CA LEU A 84 -5.05 10.36 4.12
C LEU A 84 -3.72 9.62 4.27
N SER A 85 -3.73 8.43 4.89
CA SER A 85 -2.54 7.58 4.99
C SER A 85 -2.00 7.19 3.61
N VAL A 86 -2.84 6.75 2.67
CA VAL A 86 -2.41 6.39 1.31
C VAL A 86 -1.80 7.58 0.56
N ILE A 87 -2.37 8.78 0.68
CA ILE A 87 -1.86 9.97 0.00
C ILE A 87 -0.48 10.34 0.54
N VAL A 88 -0.34 10.47 1.87
CA VAL A 88 0.92 10.87 2.51
C VAL A 88 2.02 9.85 2.25
N LEU A 89 1.73 8.55 2.42
CA LEU A 89 2.71 7.49 2.16
C LEU A 89 2.98 7.30 0.67
N GLY A 90 2.04 7.68 -0.20
CA GLY A 90 2.22 7.71 -1.64
C GLY A 90 3.27 8.73 -2.05
N ASP A 91 3.18 9.94 -1.49
CA ASP A 91 4.16 11.01 -1.69
C ASP A 91 5.55 10.58 -1.20
N GLU A 92 5.63 10.04 0.03
CA GLU A 92 6.89 9.50 0.58
C GLU A 92 7.46 8.37 -0.29
N SER A 93 6.59 7.50 -0.83
CA SER A 93 7.03 6.43 -1.75
C SER A 93 7.59 6.97 -3.07
N GLY A 94 7.11 8.10 -3.55
CA GLY A 94 7.64 8.79 -4.74
C GLY A 94 9.06 9.29 -4.51
N TYR A 95 9.34 9.81 -3.31
CA TYR A 95 10.68 10.25 -2.92
C TYR A 95 11.66 9.07 -2.83
N GLU A 96 11.30 8.01 -2.10
CA GLU A 96 12.12 6.77 -1.99
C GLU A 96 12.35 6.08 -3.35
N LEU A 97 11.36 6.12 -4.25
CA LEU A 97 11.50 5.64 -5.64
C LEU A 97 12.56 6.43 -6.42
N GLY A 98 12.73 7.73 -6.14
CA GLY A 98 13.76 8.57 -6.74
C GLY A 98 15.18 8.18 -6.34
N ASP A 99 15.36 7.62 -5.15
CA ASP A 99 16.67 7.18 -4.67
C ASP A 99 17.02 5.76 -5.14
N VAL A 100 16.03 4.87 -5.21
CA VAL A 100 16.27 3.43 -5.46
C VAL A 100 15.93 2.99 -6.88
N GLU A 101 14.85 3.49 -7.49
CA GLU A 101 14.37 3.12 -8.84
C GLU A 101 14.26 4.31 -9.79
N LYS A 102 15.37 5.04 -10.00
CA LYS A 102 15.43 6.28 -10.82
C LYS A 102 14.76 6.19 -12.20
N VAL A 103 14.91 5.05 -12.88
CA VAL A 103 14.31 4.82 -14.21
C VAL A 103 12.79 4.85 -14.15
N LYS A 104 12.20 4.31 -13.07
CA LYS A 104 10.75 4.25 -12.91
C LYS A 104 10.18 5.63 -12.59
N LEU A 105 10.83 6.41 -11.72
CA LEU A 105 10.42 7.79 -11.46
C LEU A 105 10.51 8.63 -12.74
N ALA A 106 11.63 8.52 -13.47
CA ALA A 106 11.81 9.23 -14.74
C ALA A 106 10.74 8.87 -15.79
N ALA A 107 10.19 7.65 -15.77
CA ALA A 107 9.12 7.24 -16.68
C ALA A 107 7.71 7.67 -16.23
N VAL A 108 7.50 7.90 -14.92
CA VAL A 108 6.20 8.34 -14.37
C VAL A 108 6.04 9.86 -14.45
N GLU A 109 7.13 10.60 -14.29
CA GLU A 109 7.15 12.07 -14.22
C GLU A 109 7.48 12.77 -15.55
N ALA A 110 7.70 12.02 -16.65
CA ALA A 110 8.08 12.55 -17.97
C ALA A 110 6.91 12.60 -18.96
#